data_AF-A0A843EB51-F1
#
_entry.id   AF-A0A843EB51-F1
#
_cell.length_a   1.000
_cell.length_b   1.000
_cell.length_c   1.000
_cell.angle_alpha   90.00
_cell.angle_beta   90.00
_cell.angle_gamma   90.00
#
_symmetry.space_group_name_H-M   'P 1'
#
loop_
_entity.id
_entity.type
_entity.pdbx_description
1 polymer ?
#
loop_
_entity_poly.entity_id
_entity_poly.type
_entity_poly.pdbx_seq_one_letter_code
_entity_poly.pdbx_strand_id
1 'polypeptide(L)'
;MALCKRRGFIWPSFEVYGGVAGMYDYGPLGCALKNNIVEFWRSIYKGRECFVEIDSETVNPREVIKASGHVDEFADKITYCTKCQAPFRADHLVKEFYENPDILSLKELDEAFVKHGVKCPECGGDLGPVDEFNLMFKTNIGPGSNRIGYLRPETAQGIFVNYNNLYRYNREKLPLGVIQTGRSYRNEIAPRQGMIRMREFNQMEVELFVDPEDKGWVRYDAIKDEKITLVPNTTEQPVEMTIDEAVTKGIIANKVLAYFVNTTKQLLLRLGIDPARLRFRQHLDDEMAHYAADCWDAEVLLSYGWMEITGIADRGCWDLSRHAQFSGTDMSHFRKFDEPVEMEVDKVKAKHKLLGPKFKAKAKDIAVAIEAK
;
A
#
# COMPACT_ATOMS: atom_id res chain seq x y z
N MET A 1 -16.16 14.63 -18.14
CA MET A 1 -17.14 14.25 -17.09
C MET A 1 -18.61 14.36 -17.53
N ALA A 2 -19.03 15.41 -18.26
CA ALA A 2 -20.45 15.61 -18.59
C ALA A 2 -21.14 14.44 -19.31
N LEU A 3 -20.46 13.76 -20.24
CA LEU A 3 -21.00 12.57 -20.91
C LEU A 3 -21.20 11.40 -19.93
N CYS A 4 -20.20 11.09 -19.09
CA CYS A 4 -20.27 10.04 -18.08
C CYS A 4 -21.45 10.26 -17.12
N LYS A 5 -21.66 11.52 -16.70
CA LYS A 5 -22.81 11.90 -15.87
C LYS A 5 -24.14 11.64 -16.56
N ARG A 6 -24.34 12.20 -17.76
CA ARG A 6 -25.60 12.04 -18.53
C ARG A 6 -25.92 10.60 -18.87
N ARG A 7 -24.91 9.75 -19.07
CA ARG A 7 -25.08 8.34 -19.42
C ARG A 7 -25.19 7.41 -18.21
N GLY A 8 -25.10 7.93 -16.98
CA GLY A 8 -25.24 7.10 -15.77
C GLY A 8 -24.02 6.24 -15.46
N PHE A 9 -22.82 6.74 -15.75
CA PHE A 9 -21.57 6.12 -15.27
C PHE A 9 -21.21 6.62 -13.88
N ILE A 10 -21.04 7.93 -13.71
CA ILE A 10 -20.49 8.53 -12.48
C ILE A 10 -21.20 9.84 -12.19
N TRP A 11 -21.62 10.04 -10.94
CA TRP A 11 -22.30 11.23 -10.44
C TRP A 11 -21.56 11.79 -9.22
N PRO A 12 -21.44 13.12 -9.05
CA PRO A 12 -21.02 13.70 -7.78
C PRO A 12 -21.99 13.28 -6.66
N SER A 13 -21.47 12.72 -5.56
CA SER A 13 -22.32 12.30 -4.44
C SER A 13 -22.95 13.53 -3.77
N PHE A 14 -24.18 13.35 -3.27
CA PHE A 14 -24.93 14.39 -2.54
C PHE A 14 -25.21 15.67 -3.35
N GLU A 15 -25.30 15.56 -4.68
CA GLU A 15 -25.43 16.73 -5.57
C GLU A 15 -26.61 17.66 -5.20
N VAL A 16 -27.77 17.10 -4.83
CA VAL A 16 -28.95 17.89 -4.43
C VAL A 16 -28.76 18.66 -3.11
N TYR A 17 -27.71 18.34 -2.35
CA TYR A 17 -27.30 19.01 -1.11
C TYR A 17 -26.06 19.91 -1.31
N GLY A 18 -25.64 20.16 -2.56
CA GLY A 18 -24.44 20.95 -2.88
C GLY A 18 -23.18 20.11 -3.15
N GLY A 19 -23.25 18.80 -2.93
CA GLY A 19 -22.17 17.86 -3.21
C GLY A 19 -21.04 17.87 -2.17
N VAL A 20 -20.21 16.82 -2.21
CA VAL A 20 -18.98 16.73 -1.41
C VAL A 20 -17.81 16.38 -2.32
N ALA A 21 -16.75 17.20 -2.29
CA ALA A 21 -15.57 16.98 -3.13
C ALA A 21 -14.88 15.64 -2.79
N GLY A 22 -14.47 14.91 -3.83
CA GLY A 22 -13.83 13.61 -3.71
C GLY A 22 -14.78 12.43 -3.43
N MET A 23 -16.09 12.64 -3.47
CA MET A 23 -17.10 11.59 -3.28
C MET A 23 -17.99 11.45 -4.53
N TYR A 24 -18.13 10.23 -5.02
CA TYR A 24 -18.86 9.94 -6.25
C TYR A 24 -19.72 8.68 -6.14
N ASP A 25 -20.90 8.74 -6.75
CA ASP A 25 -21.82 7.63 -6.88
C ASP A 25 -21.68 7.02 -8.28
N TYR A 26 -21.68 5.69 -8.35
CA TYR A 26 -21.77 4.97 -9.62
C TYR A 26 -23.24 4.88 -10.06
N GLY A 27 -23.55 5.38 -11.25
CA GLY A 27 -24.87 5.20 -11.86
C GLY A 27 -25.04 3.78 -12.45
N PRO A 28 -26.18 3.47 -13.10
CA PRO A 28 -26.47 2.12 -13.59
C PRO A 28 -25.39 1.51 -14.49
N LEU A 29 -24.88 2.27 -15.48
CA LEU A 29 -23.82 1.80 -16.38
C LEU A 29 -22.47 1.75 -15.67
N GLY A 30 -22.23 2.65 -14.71
CA GLY A 30 -21.01 2.65 -13.91
C GLY A 30 -20.93 1.42 -13.00
N CYS A 31 -22.04 1.06 -12.35
CA CYS A 31 -22.15 -0.16 -11.55
C CYS A 31 -21.89 -1.40 -12.41
N ALA A 32 -22.51 -1.50 -13.59
CA ALA A 32 -22.29 -2.61 -14.50
C ALA A 32 -20.81 -2.71 -14.94
N LEU A 33 -20.21 -1.59 -15.36
CA LEU A 33 -18.80 -1.55 -15.75
C LEU A 33 -17.87 -1.94 -14.59
N LYS A 34 -18.08 -1.37 -13.40
CA LYS A 34 -17.28 -1.68 -12.21
C LYS A 34 -17.35 -3.17 -11.89
N ASN A 35 -18.54 -3.76 -11.88
CA ASN A 35 -18.72 -5.17 -11.58
C ASN A 35 -18.03 -6.05 -12.63
N ASN A 36 -18.14 -5.72 -13.92
CA ASN A 36 -17.44 -6.46 -14.98
C ASN A 36 -15.91 -6.42 -14.82
N ILE A 37 -15.36 -5.28 -14.41
CA ILE A 37 -13.92 -5.14 -14.12
C ILE A 37 -13.53 -6.07 -12.95
N VAL A 38 -14.29 -6.04 -11.86
CA VAL A 38 -14.03 -6.87 -10.66
C VAL A 38 -14.15 -8.36 -10.98
N GLU A 39 -15.17 -8.77 -11.73
CA GLU A 39 -15.35 -10.18 -12.11
C GLU A 39 -14.24 -10.66 -13.05
N PHE A 40 -13.79 -9.81 -13.99
CA PHE A 40 -12.66 -10.15 -14.82
C PHE A 40 -11.36 -10.29 -14.01
N TRP A 41 -11.13 -9.38 -13.07
CA TRP A 41 -10.01 -9.47 -12.12
C TRP A 41 -10.07 -10.76 -11.28
N ARG A 42 -11.25 -11.10 -10.73
CA ARG A 42 -11.48 -12.37 -10.02
C ARG A 42 -11.18 -13.58 -10.90
N SER A 43 -11.55 -13.55 -12.17
CA SER A 43 -11.25 -14.67 -13.10
C SER A 43 -9.75 -14.97 -13.21
N ILE A 44 -8.90 -13.96 -13.02
CA ILE A 44 -7.45 -14.11 -12.99
C ILE A 44 -7.02 -14.68 -11.64
N TYR A 45 -7.25 -13.95 -10.54
CA TYR A 45 -6.63 -14.33 -9.27
C TYR A 45 -7.35 -15.49 -8.57
N LYS A 46 -8.68 -15.48 -8.53
CA LYS A 46 -9.47 -16.59 -7.98
C LYS A 46 -9.54 -17.78 -8.94
N GLY A 47 -9.70 -17.51 -10.24
CA GLY A 47 -9.82 -18.55 -11.26
C GLY A 47 -8.48 -19.18 -11.62
N ARG A 48 -7.63 -18.42 -12.33
CA ARG A 48 -6.35 -18.91 -12.86
C ARG A 48 -5.30 -19.16 -11.77
N GLU A 49 -5.14 -18.24 -10.81
CA GLU A 49 -4.13 -18.38 -9.74
C GLU A 49 -4.62 -19.20 -8.53
N CYS A 50 -5.93 -19.46 -8.44
CA CYS A 50 -6.57 -20.19 -7.33
C CYS A 50 -6.35 -19.53 -5.96
N PHE A 51 -6.27 -18.20 -5.92
CA PHE A 51 -6.14 -17.44 -4.68
C PHE A 51 -7.44 -17.46 -3.89
N VAL A 52 -7.31 -17.44 -2.56
CA VAL A 52 -8.45 -17.41 -1.65
C VAL A 52 -8.96 -15.98 -1.50
N GLU A 53 -10.28 -15.82 -1.46
CA GLU A 53 -10.92 -14.51 -1.33
C GLU A 53 -11.49 -14.34 0.07
N ILE A 54 -11.25 -13.17 0.67
CA ILE A 54 -11.88 -12.77 1.95
C ILE A 54 -12.58 -11.42 1.84
N ASP A 55 -13.43 -11.14 2.82
CA ASP A 55 -14.05 -9.84 3.04
C ASP A 55 -13.90 -9.48 4.52
N SER A 56 -13.10 -8.45 4.79
CA SER A 56 -12.81 -7.96 6.14
C SER A 56 -13.56 -6.66 6.44
N GLU A 57 -13.72 -6.38 7.73
CA GLU A 57 -14.30 -5.13 8.21
C GLU A 57 -13.54 -3.88 7.72
N THR A 58 -14.29 -2.79 7.51
CA THR A 58 -13.74 -1.49 7.10
C THR A 58 -13.32 -0.66 8.31
N VAL A 59 -13.97 -0.82 9.46
CA VAL A 59 -13.64 -0.12 10.70
C VAL A 59 -12.57 -0.90 11.46
N ASN A 60 -11.40 -0.30 11.61
CA ASN A 60 -10.25 -0.93 12.26
C ASN A 60 -9.97 -0.25 13.61
N PRO A 61 -9.72 -1.02 14.69
CA PRO A 61 -9.21 -0.46 15.95
C PRO A 61 -7.88 0.27 15.73
N ARG A 62 -7.64 1.34 16.50
CA ARG A 62 -6.40 2.12 16.43
C ARG A 62 -5.14 1.26 16.51
N GLU A 63 -5.16 0.19 17.30
CA GLU A 63 -4.02 -0.69 17.53
C GLU A 63 -3.56 -1.39 16.25
N VAL A 64 -4.50 -1.81 15.39
CA VAL A 64 -4.21 -2.47 14.10
C VAL A 64 -3.53 -1.49 13.15
N ILE A 65 -4.07 -0.28 13.04
CA ILE A 65 -3.54 0.79 12.18
C ILE A 65 -2.22 1.35 12.72
N LYS A 66 -2.01 1.28 14.03
CA LYS A 66 -0.73 1.63 14.65
C LYS A 66 0.33 0.56 14.37
N ALA A 67 -0.04 -0.71 14.48
CA ALA A 67 0.87 -1.82 14.16
C ALA A 67 1.37 -1.69 12.71
N SER A 68 0.50 -1.36 11.76
CA SER A 68 0.85 -1.16 10.35
C SER A 68 1.64 0.11 10.04
N GLY A 69 1.90 0.98 11.02
CA GLY A 69 2.63 2.25 10.83
C GLY A 69 1.78 3.43 10.35
N HIS A 70 0.55 3.19 9.90
CA HIS A 70 -0.30 4.23 9.33
C HIS A 70 -0.69 5.34 10.31
N VAL A 71 -0.79 5.06 11.62
CA VAL A 71 -1.05 6.12 12.61
C VAL A 71 0.07 7.16 12.64
N ASP A 72 1.32 6.71 12.43
CA ASP A 72 2.51 7.54 12.60
C ASP A 72 2.97 8.15 11.26
N GLU A 73 2.72 7.47 10.12
CA GLU A 73 3.22 7.89 8.80
C GLU A 73 2.13 8.37 7.82
N PHE A 74 0.84 8.11 8.07
CA PHE A 74 -0.24 8.43 7.12
C PHE A 74 -0.80 9.84 7.31
N ALA A 75 0.09 10.83 7.19
CA ALA A 75 -0.23 12.26 7.28
C ALA A 75 0.32 13.03 6.08
N ASP A 76 -0.52 13.90 5.52
CA ASP A 76 -0.10 14.88 4.52
C ASP A 76 0.30 16.20 5.20
N LYS A 77 1.06 17.03 4.49
CA LYS A 77 1.45 18.37 4.93
C LYS A 77 0.42 19.38 4.43
N ILE A 78 -0.30 20.04 5.33
CA ILE A 78 -1.40 20.97 5.02
C ILE A 78 -1.01 22.42 5.31
N THR A 79 -1.49 23.35 4.50
CA THR A 79 -1.50 24.78 4.82
C THR A 79 -2.87 25.38 4.48
N TYR A 80 -3.21 26.50 5.11
CA TYR A 80 -4.43 27.24 4.86
C TYR A 80 -4.11 28.63 4.31
N CYS A 81 -4.88 29.10 3.33
CA CYS A 81 -4.79 30.51 2.95
C CYS A 81 -5.28 31.39 4.10
N THR A 82 -4.48 32.37 4.51
CA THR A 82 -4.82 33.29 5.61
C THR A 82 -6.04 34.17 5.30
N LYS A 83 -6.35 34.37 4.01
CA LYS A 83 -7.47 35.20 3.54
C LYS A 83 -8.77 34.42 3.31
N CYS A 84 -8.75 33.36 2.51
CA CYS A 84 -9.97 32.59 2.17
C CYS A 84 -10.15 31.31 2.99
N GLN A 85 -9.17 30.94 3.82
CA GLN A 85 -9.19 29.72 4.65
C GLN A 85 -9.31 28.41 3.84
N ALA A 86 -9.08 28.47 2.53
CA ALA A 86 -9.03 27.27 1.69
C ALA A 86 -7.81 26.41 2.08
N PRO A 87 -8.00 25.09 2.26
CA PRO A 87 -6.91 24.16 2.55
C PRO A 87 -6.17 23.76 1.27
N PHE A 88 -4.85 23.60 1.38
CA PHE A 88 -4.00 23.13 0.30
C PHE A 88 -3.00 22.10 0.84
N ARG A 89 -2.65 21.11 -0.01
CA ARG A 89 -1.47 20.29 0.24
C ARG A 89 -0.23 21.14 0.00
N ALA A 90 0.64 21.21 1.00
CA ALA A 90 1.77 22.12 1.00
C ALA A 90 2.83 21.72 -0.04
N ASP A 91 3.13 20.43 -0.15
CA ASP A 91 4.01 19.82 -1.16
C ASP A 91 3.57 20.15 -2.60
N HIS A 92 2.26 20.06 -2.86
CA HIS A 92 1.69 20.38 -4.17
C HIS A 92 1.93 21.82 -4.62
N LEU A 93 2.01 22.77 -3.68
CA LEU A 93 2.19 24.18 -4.01
C LEU A 93 3.62 24.52 -4.45
N VAL A 94 4.57 23.60 -4.23
CA VAL A 94 5.99 23.80 -4.58
C VAL A 94 6.51 22.82 -5.62
N LYS A 95 5.63 22.03 -6.25
CA LYS A 95 5.96 21.03 -7.29
C LYS A 95 6.70 21.59 -8.51
N GLU A 96 6.55 22.88 -8.80
CA GLU A 96 7.28 23.51 -9.91
C GLU A 96 8.73 23.87 -9.55
N PHE A 97 9.08 23.85 -8.26
CA PHE A 97 10.39 24.28 -7.75
C PHE A 97 11.26 23.13 -7.25
N TYR A 98 10.65 22.00 -6.89
CA TYR A 98 11.32 20.82 -6.38
C TYR A 98 10.83 19.59 -7.13
N GLU A 99 11.76 18.72 -7.49
CA GLU A 99 11.48 17.48 -8.20
C GLU A 99 10.67 16.49 -7.34
N ASN A 100 11.06 16.34 -6.07
CA ASN A 100 10.34 15.55 -5.07
C ASN A 100 10.01 16.42 -3.84
N PRO A 101 8.91 17.19 -3.84
CA PRO A 101 8.56 18.04 -2.71
C PRO A 101 7.98 17.28 -1.51
N ASP A 102 7.56 16.02 -1.71
CA ASP A 102 6.84 15.24 -0.70
C ASP A 102 7.77 14.86 0.47
N ILE A 103 9.09 14.81 0.25
CA ILE A 103 10.10 14.53 1.29
C ILE A 103 10.45 15.73 2.18
N LEU A 104 10.13 16.97 1.76
CA LEU A 104 10.53 18.19 2.47
C LEU A 104 9.84 18.29 3.83
N SER A 105 10.58 18.57 4.90
CA SER A 105 10.00 18.79 6.24
C SER A 105 9.05 19.99 6.27
N LEU A 106 8.20 20.07 7.31
CA LEU A 106 7.25 21.19 7.49
C LEU A 106 7.97 22.55 7.40
N LYS A 107 9.14 22.65 8.03
CA LYS A 107 9.94 23.87 8.05
C LYS A 107 10.51 24.21 6.67
N GLU A 108 10.99 23.21 5.92
CA GLU A 108 11.50 23.42 4.57
C GLU A 108 10.40 23.89 3.61
N LEU A 109 9.16 23.41 3.79
CA LEU A 109 8.00 23.89 3.03
C LEU A 109 7.63 25.33 3.38
N ASP A 110 7.61 25.68 4.67
CA ASP A 110 7.39 27.07 5.11
C ASP A 110 8.46 28.01 4.51
N GLU A 111 9.73 27.61 4.57
CA GLU A 111 10.85 28.36 3.99
C GLU A 111 10.73 28.45 2.45
N ALA A 112 10.29 27.38 1.79
CA ALA A 112 10.06 27.36 0.34
C ALA A 112 8.94 28.32 -0.10
N PHE A 113 7.84 28.42 0.66
CA PHE A 113 6.77 29.38 0.35
C PHE A 113 7.26 30.82 0.34
N VAL A 114 8.09 31.18 1.33
CA VAL A 114 8.68 32.52 1.41
C VAL A 114 9.70 32.73 0.28
N LYS A 115 10.61 31.76 0.08
CA LYS A 115 11.70 31.84 -0.91
C LYS A 115 11.18 31.98 -2.34
N HIS A 116 10.15 31.23 -2.70
CA HIS A 116 9.59 31.22 -4.06
C HIS A 116 8.37 32.13 -4.21
N GLY A 117 7.98 32.85 -3.16
CA GLY A 117 6.84 33.79 -3.19
C GLY A 117 5.52 33.08 -3.48
N VAL A 118 5.35 31.85 -3.02
CA VAL A 118 4.16 31.02 -3.28
C VAL A 118 2.94 31.66 -2.63
N LYS A 119 1.86 31.83 -3.40
CA LYS A 119 0.60 32.43 -2.96
C LYS A 119 -0.55 31.47 -3.12
N CYS A 120 -1.66 31.75 -2.42
CA CYS A 120 -2.91 31.03 -2.58
C CYS A 120 -3.34 31.03 -4.06
N PRO A 121 -3.49 29.85 -4.70
CA PRO A 121 -3.90 29.75 -6.10
C PRO A 121 -5.31 30.28 -6.38
N GLU A 122 -6.15 30.41 -5.35
CA GLU A 122 -7.55 30.81 -5.52
C GLU A 122 -7.77 32.32 -5.37
N CYS A 123 -7.09 32.98 -4.42
CA CYS A 123 -7.33 34.40 -4.11
C CYS A 123 -6.07 35.26 -4.04
N GLY A 124 -4.88 34.70 -4.28
CA GLY A 124 -3.60 35.40 -4.24
C GLY A 124 -3.14 35.82 -2.83
N GLY A 125 -3.86 35.41 -1.78
CA GLY A 125 -3.49 35.69 -0.39
C GLY A 125 -2.26 34.90 0.09
N ASP A 126 -1.76 35.25 1.26
CA ASP A 126 -0.67 34.54 1.92
C ASP A 126 -1.11 33.16 2.43
N LEU A 127 -0.13 32.27 2.59
CA LEU A 127 -0.30 30.93 3.14
C LEU A 127 0.12 30.94 4.61
N GLY A 128 -0.63 30.22 5.44
CA GLY A 128 -0.31 30.01 6.86
C GLY A 128 0.80 28.98 7.04
N PRO A 129 1.17 28.68 8.30
CA PRO A 129 2.16 27.66 8.60
C PRO A 129 1.74 26.29 8.07
N VAL A 130 2.73 25.45 7.75
CA VAL A 130 2.51 24.07 7.35
C VAL A 130 2.41 23.16 8.58
N ASP A 131 1.33 22.37 8.65
CA ASP A 131 1.05 21.40 9.72
C ASP A 131 0.88 19.98 9.16
N GLU A 132 0.91 18.98 10.04
CA GLU A 132 0.55 17.59 9.67
C GLU A 132 -0.97 17.36 9.76
N PHE A 133 -1.50 16.66 8.76
CA PHE A 133 -2.91 16.29 8.68
C PHE A 133 -3.07 14.79 8.45
N ASN A 134 -3.65 14.09 9.44
CA ASN A 134 -3.89 12.66 9.34
C ASN A 134 -4.96 12.37 8.27
N LEU A 135 -4.59 11.55 7.28
CA LEU A 135 -5.44 11.21 6.14
C LEU A 135 -6.44 10.09 6.44
N MET A 136 -6.54 9.59 7.66
CA MET A 136 -7.52 8.55 7.99
C MET A 136 -8.79 9.13 8.59
N PHE A 137 -9.93 8.64 8.13
CA PHE A 137 -11.21 8.97 8.78
C PHE A 137 -11.29 8.30 10.14
N LYS A 138 -11.25 9.11 11.19
CA LYS A 138 -11.38 8.68 12.58
C LYS A 138 -12.84 8.52 12.99
N THR A 139 -13.15 7.47 13.75
CA THR A 139 -14.46 7.20 14.36
C THR A 139 -14.30 6.66 15.79
N ASN A 140 -15.42 6.41 16.48
CA ASN A 140 -15.46 5.77 17.80
C ASN A 140 -16.21 4.44 17.71
N ILE A 141 -15.64 3.38 18.29
CA ILE A 141 -16.20 2.03 18.26
C ILE A 141 -17.04 1.80 19.52
N GLY A 142 -18.36 1.75 19.36
CA GLY A 142 -19.30 1.49 20.46
C GLY A 142 -19.63 2.74 21.27
N PRO A 143 -20.89 2.91 21.72
CA PRO A 143 -21.33 4.09 22.44
C PRO A 143 -20.67 4.18 23.82
N GLY A 144 -20.21 5.37 24.21
CA GLY A 144 -19.60 5.63 25.53
C GLY A 144 -18.23 4.98 25.75
N SER A 145 -17.71 4.25 24.76
CA SER A 145 -16.33 3.77 24.79
C SER A 145 -15.40 4.88 24.33
N ASN A 146 -14.21 4.97 24.92
CA ASN A 146 -13.12 5.79 24.39
C ASN A 146 -12.30 5.04 23.32
N ARG A 147 -12.86 3.97 22.73
CA ARG A 147 -12.15 3.14 21.75
C ARG A 147 -12.19 3.82 20.40
N ILE A 148 -11.04 4.35 20.00
CA ILE A 148 -10.85 4.99 18.71
C ILE A 148 -10.77 3.92 17.62
N GLY A 149 -11.49 4.14 16.53
CA GLY A 149 -11.37 3.38 15.29
C GLY A 149 -11.03 4.28 14.12
N TYR A 150 -10.62 3.68 13.02
CA TYR A 150 -10.39 4.34 11.75
C TYR A 150 -11.06 3.56 10.64
N LEU A 151 -11.59 4.25 9.64
CA LEU A 151 -11.90 3.60 8.37
C LEU A 151 -10.59 3.22 7.69
N ARG A 152 -10.53 2.00 7.14
CA ARG A 152 -9.30 1.45 6.57
C ARG A 152 -8.80 2.28 5.37
N PRO A 153 -7.51 2.66 5.32
CA PRO A 153 -6.92 3.38 4.19
C PRO A 153 -6.54 2.47 3.00
N GLU A 154 -6.49 1.16 3.27
CA GLU A 154 -6.22 0.06 2.34
C GLU A 154 -6.96 -1.21 2.81
N THR A 155 -7.07 -2.24 1.99
CA THR A 155 -7.72 -3.51 2.37
C THR A 155 -6.73 -4.54 2.92
N ALA A 156 -5.45 -4.46 2.56
CA ALA A 156 -4.37 -5.40 2.91
C ALA A 156 -4.31 -5.79 4.39
N GLN A 157 -4.52 -4.83 5.30
CA GLN A 157 -4.49 -5.06 6.75
C GLN A 157 -5.49 -6.14 7.21
N GLY A 158 -6.64 -6.24 6.54
CA GLY A 158 -7.61 -7.30 6.81
C GLY A 158 -7.08 -8.70 6.51
N ILE A 159 -6.22 -8.82 5.50
CA ILE A 159 -5.55 -10.07 5.14
C ILE A 159 -4.47 -10.41 6.19
N PHE A 160 -3.60 -9.44 6.52
CA PHE A 160 -2.51 -9.67 7.48
C PHE A 160 -3.01 -10.08 8.87
N VAL A 161 -4.03 -9.41 9.40
CA VAL A 161 -4.62 -9.75 10.71
C VAL A 161 -5.22 -11.16 10.71
N ASN A 162 -5.69 -11.64 9.56
CA ASN A 162 -6.26 -12.98 9.41
C ASN A 162 -5.24 -14.04 8.96
N TYR A 163 -3.95 -13.71 8.85
CA TYR A 163 -2.92 -14.59 8.29
C TYR A 163 -2.96 -16.00 8.89
N ASN A 164 -3.02 -16.16 10.21
CA ASN A 164 -3.01 -17.49 10.84
C ASN A 164 -4.23 -18.35 10.48
N ASN A 165 -5.40 -17.74 10.27
CA ASN A 165 -6.58 -18.47 9.82
C ASN A 165 -6.44 -18.88 8.35
N LEU A 166 -5.92 -17.98 7.51
CA LEU A 166 -5.67 -18.20 6.09
C LEU A 166 -4.58 -19.26 5.87
N TYR A 167 -3.51 -19.20 6.65
CA TYR A 167 -2.41 -20.15 6.63
C TYR A 167 -2.88 -21.56 6.99
N ARG A 168 -3.67 -21.71 8.08
CA ARG A 168 -4.31 -22.99 8.44
C ARG A 168 -5.29 -23.47 7.37
N TYR A 169 -6.09 -22.57 6.80
CA TYR A 169 -6.98 -22.88 5.70
C TYR A 169 -6.20 -23.44 4.49
N ASN A 170 -5.04 -22.85 4.20
CA ASN A 170 -4.11 -23.31 3.17
C ASN A 170 -3.25 -24.51 3.61
N ARG A 171 -3.64 -25.21 4.68
CA ARG A 171 -2.96 -26.39 5.24
C ARG A 171 -1.49 -26.13 5.56
N GLU A 172 -1.20 -24.92 6.02
CA GLU A 172 0.13 -24.50 6.47
C GLU A 172 1.20 -24.59 5.36
N LYS A 173 0.79 -24.31 4.11
CA LYS A 173 1.67 -24.31 2.92
C LYS A 173 1.80 -22.93 2.31
N LEU A 174 2.97 -22.71 1.71
CA LEU A 174 3.25 -21.59 0.80
C LEU A 174 3.50 -22.14 -0.62
N PRO A 175 3.29 -21.33 -1.68
CA PRO A 175 2.77 -19.96 -1.64
C PRO A 175 1.29 -19.90 -1.24
N LEU A 176 0.89 -18.80 -0.60
CA LEU A 176 -0.49 -18.49 -0.23
C LEU A 176 -0.87 -17.14 -0.83
N GLY A 177 -1.69 -17.15 -1.87
CA GLY A 177 -2.28 -15.93 -2.44
C GLY A 177 -3.67 -15.67 -1.88
N VAL A 178 -3.89 -14.45 -1.41
CA VAL A 178 -5.15 -13.98 -0.84
C VAL A 178 -5.58 -12.72 -1.55
N ILE A 179 -6.84 -12.67 -1.97
CA ILE A 179 -7.43 -11.50 -2.61
C ILE A 179 -8.50 -10.88 -1.73
N GLN A 180 -8.62 -9.56 -1.83
CA GLN A 180 -9.71 -8.81 -1.23
C GLN A 180 -10.15 -7.67 -2.14
N THR A 181 -11.46 -7.49 -2.25
CA THR A 181 -12.06 -6.36 -2.94
C THR A 181 -12.94 -5.60 -1.96
N GLY A 182 -12.85 -4.28 -1.91
CA GLY A 182 -13.71 -3.52 -1.02
C GLY A 182 -13.40 -2.04 -1.00
N ARG A 183 -14.10 -1.30 -0.14
CA ARG A 183 -13.89 0.13 0.02
C ARG A 183 -12.70 0.44 0.91
N SER A 184 -12.01 1.51 0.56
CA SER A 184 -10.96 2.15 1.33
C SER A 184 -11.16 3.65 1.35
N TYR A 185 -10.61 4.29 2.38
CA TYR A 185 -10.96 5.65 2.73
C TYR A 185 -9.70 6.47 3.01
N ARG A 186 -9.56 7.60 2.31
CA ARG A 186 -8.47 8.55 2.52
C ARG A 186 -9.05 9.95 2.62
N ASN A 187 -8.92 10.62 3.75
CA ASN A 187 -9.43 11.95 4.00
C ASN A 187 -8.59 13.02 3.27
N GLU A 188 -8.50 12.92 1.95
CA GLU A 188 -7.72 13.81 1.10
C GLU A 188 -8.06 15.28 1.37
N ILE A 189 -7.02 16.10 1.56
CA ILE A 189 -7.12 17.52 1.92
C ILE A 189 -7.94 18.29 0.88
N ALA A 190 -7.55 18.18 -0.38
CA ALA A 190 -8.16 18.91 -1.49
C ALA A 190 -8.33 17.97 -2.71
N PRO A 191 -9.34 17.08 -2.71
CA PRO A 191 -9.55 16.15 -3.81
C PRO A 191 -9.87 16.89 -5.11
N ARG A 192 -9.04 16.67 -6.14
CA ARG A 192 -9.15 17.27 -7.48
C ARG A 192 -9.11 16.17 -8.56
N GLN A 193 -9.31 16.53 -9.83
CA GLN A 193 -9.19 15.62 -10.98
C GLN A 193 -10.21 14.45 -11.01
N GLY A 194 -11.42 14.66 -10.50
CA GLY A 194 -12.49 13.69 -10.66
C GLY A 194 -12.28 12.44 -9.81
N MET A 195 -12.26 11.27 -10.46
CA MET A 195 -12.13 9.95 -9.83
C MET A 195 -10.67 9.58 -9.49
N ILE A 196 -9.69 10.40 -9.86
CA ILE A 196 -8.27 10.10 -9.63
C ILE A 196 -7.89 10.33 -8.17
N ARG A 197 -8.44 11.36 -7.52
CA ARG A 197 -8.25 11.63 -6.08
C ARG A 197 -9.61 11.66 -5.39
N MET A 198 -9.96 10.54 -4.79
CA MET A 198 -11.23 10.35 -4.07
C MET A 198 -10.99 10.16 -2.58
N ARG A 199 -12.03 10.44 -1.78
CA ARG A 199 -12.02 10.17 -0.33
C ARG A 199 -12.47 8.76 0.03
N GLU A 200 -13.25 8.16 -0.85
CA GLU A 200 -13.74 6.81 -0.74
C GLU A 200 -13.67 6.16 -2.12
N PHE A 201 -13.04 5.00 -2.21
CA PHE A 201 -12.84 4.30 -3.48
C PHE A 201 -12.79 2.79 -3.26
N ASN A 202 -13.01 2.03 -4.35
CA ASN A 202 -12.89 0.58 -4.29
C ASN A 202 -11.47 0.20 -4.67
N GLN A 203 -10.86 -0.68 -3.89
CA GLN A 203 -9.60 -1.32 -4.20
C GLN A 203 -9.81 -2.82 -4.43
N MET A 204 -8.89 -3.39 -5.20
CA MET A 204 -8.74 -4.83 -5.41
C MET A 204 -7.28 -5.12 -5.10
N GLU A 205 -7.01 -5.76 -3.97
CA GLU A 205 -5.65 -6.02 -3.49
C GLU A 205 -5.40 -7.52 -3.42
N VAL A 206 -4.13 -7.87 -3.64
CA VAL A 206 -3.63 -9.24 -3.61
C VAL A 206 -2.43 -9.26 -2.68
N GLU A 207 -2.50 -10.09 -1.66
CA GLU A 207 -1.35 -10.39 -0.81
C GLU A 207 -0.89 -11.81 -1.12
N LEU A 208 0.34 -11.93 -1.60
CA LEU A 208 0.95 -13.20 -1.93
C LEU A 208 2.10 -13.49 -0.97
N PHE A 209 1.88 -14.44 -0.07
CA PHE A 209 2.90 -14.92 0.85
C PHE A 209 3.73 -16.02 0.15
N VAL A 210 5.03 -15.81 0.06
CA VAL A 210 6.01 -16.75 -0.54
C VAL A 210 7.17 -17.00 0.40
N ASP A 211 7.90 -18.10 0.19
CA ASP A 211 9.18 -18.32 0.88
C ASP A 211 10.19 -17.27 0.37
N PRO A 212 10.82 -16.46 1.25
CA PRO A 212 11.82 -15.48 0.82
C PRO A 212 13.04 -16.11 0.13
N GLU A 213 13.34 -17.40 0.37
CA GLU A 213 14.43 -18.14 -0.27
C GLU A 213 14.01 -18.77 -1.61
N ASP A 214 12.71 -18.89 -1.89
CA ASP A 214 12.16 -19.41 -3.15
C ASP A 214 11.13 -18.44 -3.75
N LYS A 215 11.65 -17.41 -4.42
CA LYS A 215 10.85 -16.46 -5.22
C LYS A 215 10.73 -16.87 -6.70
N GLY A 216 10.55 -18.17 -6.94
CA GLY A 216 10.10 -18.71 -8.22
C GLY A 216 8.59 -18.59 -8.43
N TRP A 217 8.11 -18.77 -9.67
CA TRP A 217 6.67 -18.89 -9.93
C TRP A 217 6.37 -19.95 -10.99
N VAL A 218 5.40 -20.82 -10.69
CA VAL A 218 5.08 -22.00 -11.51
C VAL A 218 4.66 -21.67 -12.95
N ARG A 219 4.12 -20.47 -13.18
CA ARG A 219 3.69 -19.99 -14.51
C ARG A 219 4.67 -19.01 -15.17
N TYR A 220 5.86 -18.80 -14.58
CA TYR A 220 6.83 -17.85 -15.10
C TYR A 220 7.30 -18.18 -16.52
N ASP A 221 7.61 -19.45 -16.79
CA ASP A 221 8.16 -19.86 -18.08
C ASP A 221 7.21 -19.58 -19.26
N ALA A 222 5.90 -19.50 -19.01
CA ALA A 222 4.90 -19.18 -20.02
C ALA A 222 4.93 -17.71 -20.48
N ILE A 223 5.58 -16.82 -19.73
CA ILE A 223 5.59 -15.37 -19.99
C ILE A 223 7.00 -14.78 -20.15
N LYS A 224 8.04 -15.60 -20.02
CA LYS A 224 9.44 -15.14 -20.02
C LYS A 224 9.84 -14.37 -21.29
N ASP A 225 9.27 -14.74 -22.44
CA ASP A 225 9.54 -14.14 -23.74
C ASP A 225 8.59 -12.97 -24.09
N GLU A 226 7.62 -12.67 -23.22
CA GLU A 226 6.73 -11.52 -23.40
C GLU A 226 7.51 -10.22 -23.30
N LYS A 227 7.21 -9.27 -24.20
CA LYS A 227 7.81 -7.94 -24.19
C LYS A 227 7.15 -7.04 -23.14
N ILE A 228 7.91 -6.19 -22.49
CA ILE A 228 7.38 -5.19 -21.55
C ILE A 228 8.13 -3.86 -21.68
N THR A 229 7.40 -2.76 -21.46
CA THR A 229 7.95 -1.41 -21.36
C THR A 229 8.09 -1.04 -19.89
N LEU A 230 9.33 -0.92 -19.44
CA LEU A 230 9.68 -0.55 -18.07
C LEU A 230 10.30 0.84 -18.04
N VAL A 231 10.12 1.57 -16.95
CA VAL A 231 10.86 2.78 -16.60
C VAL A 231 11.61 2.47 -15.31
N PRO A 232 12.83 1.90 -15.39
CA PRO A 232 13.66 1.61 -14.22
C PRO A 232 14.09 2.90 -13.52
N ASN A 233 14.30 2.82 -12.21
CA ASN A 233 14.80 3.95 -11.40
C ASN A 233 16.21 4.43 -11.79
N THR A 234 16.94 3.64 -12.58
CA THR A 234 18.30 3.96 -13.05
C THR A 234 18.38 4.79 -14.32
N THR A 235 17.34 4.79 -15.15
CA THR A 235 17.41 5.39 -16.50
C THR A 235 16.36 6.44 -16.77
N GLU A 236 15.28 6.51 -15.96
CA GLU A 236 14.14 7.43 -16.10
C GLU A 236 13.48 7.49 -17.50
N GLN A 237 13.91 6.61 -18.41
CA GLN A 237 13.46 6.51 -19.78
C GLN A 237 12.83 5.14 -20.00
N PRO A 238 11.76 5.04 -20.81
CA PRO A 238 11.16 3.76 -21.14
C PRO A 238 12.14 2.86 -21.91
N VAL A 239 12.30 1.62 -21.43
CA VAL A 239 13.07 0.57 -22.09
C VAL A 239 12.16 -0.61 -22.39
N GLU A 240 12.17 -1.08 -23.64
CA GLU A 240 11.52 -2.33 -24.04
C GLU A 240 12.48 -3.50 -23.90
N MET A 241 12.06 -4.57 -23.23
CA MET A 241 12.81 -5.81 -23.07
C MET A 241 11.87 -7.00 -22.86
N THR A 242 12.40 -8.22 -22.86
CA THR A 242 11.60 -9.38 -22.43
C THR A 242 11.50 -9.45 -20.90
N ILE A 243 10.50 -10.18 -20.39
CA ILE A 243 10.37 -10.42 -18.94
C ILE A 243 11.61 -11.14 -18.39
N ASP A 244 12.16 -12.11 -19.12
CA ASP A 244 13.35 -12.86 -18.70
C ASP A 244 14.60 -11.97 -18.66
N GLU A 245 14.75 -11.07 -19.64
CA GLU A 245 15.84 -10.09 -19.65
C GLU A 245 15.74 -9.15 -18.45
N ALA A 246 14.53 -8.68 -18.10
CA ALA A 246 14.32 -7.80 -16.95
C ALA A 246 14.74 -8.46 -15.63
N VAL A 247 14.42 -9.75 -15.44
CA VAL A 247 14.81 -10.51 -14.24
C VAL A 247 16.31 -10.85 -14.26
N THR A 248 16.84 -11.32 -15.38
CA THR A 248 18.26 -11.72 -15.49
C THR A 248 19.20 -10.54 -15.32
N LYS A 249 18.80 -9.33 -15.75
CA LYS A 249 19.55 -8.09 -15.52
C LYS A 249 19.35 -7.50 -14.11
N GLY A 250 18.51 -8.10 -13.28
CA GLY A 250 18.19 -7.62 -11.94
C GLY A 250 17.39 -6.31 -11.92
N ILE A 251 16.71 -5.96 -13.02
CA ILE A 251 15.84 -4.77 -13.10
C ILE A 251 14.56 -5.03 -12.30
N ILE A 252 13.92 -6.18 -12.51
CA ILE A 252 12.85 -6.68 -11.65
C ILE A 252 13.45 -7.71 -10.71
N ALA A 253 13.24 -7.54 -9.39
CA ALA A 253 13.99 -8.27 -8.37
C ALA A 253 13.86 -9.81 -8.43
N ASN A 254 12.71 -10.35 -8.85
CA ASN A 254 12.47 -11.79 -8.86
C ASN A 254 11.37 -12.23 -9.84
N LYS A 255 11.26 -13.56 -10.04
CA LYS A 255 10.31 -14.17 -10.99
C LYS A 255 8.85 -14.02 -10.58
N VAL A 256 8.55 -14.00 -9.28
CA VAL A 256 7.19 -13.75 -8.78
C VAL A 256 6.74 -12.34 -9.16
N LEU A 257 7.54 -11.33 -8.83
CA LEU A 257 7.23 -9.94 -9.11
C LEU A 257 7.06 -9.72 -10.63
N ALA A 258 7.99 -10.24 -11.43
CA ALA A 258 7.94 -10.17 -12.88
C ALA A 258 6.68 -10.83 -13.48
N TYR A 259 6.26 -11.98 -12.95
CA TYR A 259 5.02 -12.64 -13.37
C TYR A 259 3.79 -11.77 -13.09
N PHE A 260 3.72 -11.14 -11.91
CA PHE A 260 2.57 -10.30 -11.55
C PHE A 260 2.59 -8.93 -12.23
N VAL A 261 3.75 -8.37 -12.53
CA VAL A 261 3.90 -7.21 -13.42
C VAL A 261 3.32 -7.53 -14.81
N ASN A 262 3.71 -8.65 -15.42
CA ASN A 262 3.12 -9.04 -16.71
C ASN A 262 1.62 -9.39 -16.59
N THR A 263 1.19 -10.02 -15.49
CA THR A 263 -0.24 -10.30 -15.27
C THR A 263 -1.06 -9.00 -15.21
N THR A 264 -0.56 -7.98 -14.51
CA THR A 264 -1.18 -6.65 -14.46
C THR A 264 -1.21 -6.01 -15.85
N LYS A 265 -0.12 -6.10 -16.62
CA LYS A 265 -0.11 -5.63 -18.03
C LYS A 265 -1.24 -6.28 -18.83
N GLN A 266 -1.33 -7.61 -18.82
CA GLN A 266 -2.34 -8.35 -19.60
C GLN A 266 -3.77 -8.02 -19.14
N LEU A 267 -3.98 -7.88 -17.83
CA LEU A 267 -5.25 -7.41 -17.27
C LEU A 267 -5.64 -6.04 -17.84
N LEU A 268 -4.75 -5.05 -17.74
CA LEU A 268 -5.03 -3.67 -18.17
C LEU A 268 -5.30 -3.58 -19.68
N LEU A 269 -4.51 -4.28 -20.49
CA LEU A 269 -4.73 -4.37 -21.94
C LEU A 269 -6.10 -4.98 -22.27
N ARG A 270 -6.48 -6.04 -21.56
CA ARG A 270 -7.77 -6.72 -21.78
C ARG A 270 -8.97 -5.89 -21.31
N LEU A 271 -8.78 -5.02 -20.31
CA LEU A 271 -9.75 -4.01 -19.89
C LEU A 271 -9.86 -2.82 -20.86
N GLY A 272 -9.02 -2.77 -21.89
CA GLY A 272 -9.08 -1.77 -22.96
C GLY A 272 -8.16 -0.56 -22.77
N ILE A 273 -7.16 -0.64 -21.88
CA ILE A 273 -6.11 0.38 -21.81
C ILE A 273 -5.24 0.30 -23.06
N ASP A 274 -5.01 1.45 -23.68
CA ASP A 274 -4.14 1.60 -24.85
C ASP A 274 -2.68 1.27 -24.46
N PRO A 275 -2.04 0.27 -25.11
CA PRO A 275 -0.65 -0.08 -24.85
C PRO A 275 0.32 1.10 -24.97
N ALA A 276 0.06 2.05 -25.88
CA ALA A 276 0.92 3.22 -26.07
C ALA A 276 0.85 4.22 -24.89
N ARG A 277 -0.12 4.02 -24.00
CA ARG A 277 -0.38 4.86 -22.82
C ARG A 277 -0.18 4.09 -21.52
N LEU A 278 0.48 2.93 -21.56
CA LEU A 278 0.75 2.11 -20.39
C LEU A 278 2.27 1.96 -20.22
N ARG A 279 2.76 2.21 -19.01
CA ARG A 279 4.15 1.93 -18.62
C ARG A 279 4.20 1.38 -17.21
N PHE A 280 5.30 0.72 -16.87
CA PHE A 280 5.59 0.27 -15.51
C PHE A 280 6.79 1.06 -14.98
N ARG A 281 6.59 1.89 -13.96
CA ARG A 281 7.64 2.73 -13.37
C ARG A 281 8.10 2.12 -12.06
N GLN A 282 9.40 1.96 -11.89
CA GLN A 282 9.98 1.54 -10.62
C GLN A 282 10.04 2.73 -9.66
N HIS A 283 9.78 2.50 -8.38
CA HIS A 283 9.98 3.52 -7.35
C HIS A 283 11.47 3.89 -7.25
N LEU A 284 11.75 5.16 -6.99
CA LEU A 284 13.10 5.62 -6.63
C LEU A 284 13.47 5.15 -5.21
N ASP A 285 14.76 5.14 -4.90
CA ASP A 285 15.25 4.68 -3.59
C ASP A 285 14.69 5.51 -2.42
N ASP A 286 14.39 6.79 -2.64
CA ASP A 286 13.79 7.72 -1.68
C ASP A 286 12.25 7.67 -1.64
N GLU A 287 11.61 7.10 -2.66
CA GLU A 287 10.17 6.85 -2.72
C GLU A 287 9.79 5.49 -2.12
N MET A 288 10.73 4.54 -2.12
CA MET A 288 10.49 3.19 -1.65
C MET A 288 10.16 3.20 -0.15
N ALA A 289 9.04 2.57 0.22
CA ALA A 289 8.74 2.34 1.63
C ALA A 289 9.92 1.60 2.27
N HIS A 290 10.33 1.98 3.48
CA HIS A 290 11.54 1.48 4.16
C HIS A 290 11.61 -0.06 4.33
N TYR A 291 10.51 -0.76 4.05
CA TYR A 291 10.37 -2.21 4.11
C TYR A 291 10.20 -2.90 2.73
N ALA A 292 10.00 -2.15 1.65
CA ALA A 292 9.84 -2.73 0.32
C ALA A 292 11.21 -3.12 -0.26
N ALA A 293 11.29 -4.29 -0.90
CA ALA A 293 12.48 -4.78 -1.60
C ALA A 293 12.51 -4.33 -3.07
N ASP A 294 11.35 -4.18 -3.69
CA ASP A 294 11.16 -3.66 -5.04
C ASP A 294 9.68 -3.22 -5.19
N CYS A 295 9.41 -2.18 -5.97
CA CYS A 295 8.06 -1.67 -6.18
C CYS A 295 7.89 -1.09 -7.58
N TRP A 296 6.81 -1.52 -8.25
CA TRP A 296 6.47 -1.14 -9.62
C TRP A 296 5.05 -0.60 -9.71
N ASP A 297 4.93 0.59 -10.27
CA ASP A 297 3.66 1.25 -10.56
C ASP A 297 3.28 1.02 -12.01
N ALA A 298 2.10 0.44 -12.25
CA ALA A 298 1.46 0.51 -13.55
C ALA A 298 0.84 1.91 -13.72
N GLU A 299 1.42 2.71 -14.60
CA GLU A 299 0.99 4.07 -14.87
C GLU A 299 0.28 4.17 -16.23
N VAL A 300 -0.80 4.95 -16.27
CA VAL A 300 -1.53 5.25 -17.49
C VAL A 300 -1.45 6.72 -17.84
N LEU A 301 -1.17 7.04 -19.10
CA LEU A 301 -1.17 8.41 -19.61
C LEU A 301 -2.60 8.92 -19.80
N LEU A 302 -3.03 9.80 -18.90
CA LEU A 302 -4.32 10.48 -18.92
C LEU A 302 -4.17 11.93 -19.39
N SER A 303 -5.29 12.66 -19.50
CA SER A 303 -5.28 14.10 -19.80
C SER A 303 -4.58 14.95 -18.73
N TYR A 304 -4.25 14.36 -17.58
CA TYR A 304 -3.57 15.00 -16.45
C TYR A 304 -2.09 14.57 -16.33
N GLY A 305 -1.57 13.82 -17.31
CA GLY A 305 -0.23 13.22 -17.25
C GLY A 305 -0.28 11.72 -16.90
N TRP A 306 0.90 11.17 -16.61
CA TRP A 306 1.04 9.80 -16.14
C TRP A 306 0.50 9.67 -14.73
N MET A 307 -0.37 8.69 -14.50
CA MET A 307 -1.00 8.43 -13.21
C MET A 307 -0.91 6.95 -12.88
N GLU A 308 -0.47 6.65 -11.67
CA GLU A 308 -0.53 5.30 -11.10
C GLU A 308 -1.98 4.82 -11.02
N ILE A 309 -2.22 3.59 -11.46
CA ILE A 309 -3.50 2.90 -11.30
C ILE A 309 -3.37 1.53 -10.63
N THR A 310 -2.16 1.00 -10.48
CA THR A 310 -1.89 -0.27 -9.78
C THR A 310 -0.44 -0.29 -9.30
N GLY A 311 -0.23 -0.26 -7.98
CA GLY A 311 1.07 -0.56 -7.37
C GLY A 311 1.30 -2.06 -7.20
N ILE A 312 2.54 -2.51 -7.39
CA ILE A 312 2.98 -3.90 -7.28
C ILE A 312 4.26 -3.91 -6.44
N ALA A 313 4.13 -4.24 -5.16
CA ALA A 313 5.22 -4.11 -4.19
C ALA A 313 5.63 -5.47 -3.60
N ASP A 314 6.95 -5.66 -3.42
CA ASP A 314 7.53 -6.73 -2.62
C ASP A 314 7.82 -6.17 -1.21
N ARG A 315 6.93 -6.42 -0.24
CA ARG A 315 6.97 -5.81 1.11
C ARG A 315 7.82 -6.59 2.13
N GLY A 316 8.55 -7.61 1.67
CA GLY A 316 9.29 -8.52 2.55
C GLY A 316 8.39 -9.13 3.63
N CYS A 317 8.82 -9.06 4.88
CA CYS A 317 8.09 -9.60 6.03
C CYS A 317 7.52 -8.54 6.98
N TRP A 318 7.52 -7.26 6.57
CA TRP A 318 7.21 -6.15 7.47
C TRP A 318 5.85 -6.26 8.13
N ASP A 319 4.78 -6.42 7.35
CA ASP A 319 3.42 -6.40 7.86
C ASP A 319 3.16 -7.52 8.89
N LEU A 320 3.53 -8.76 8.56
CA LEU A 320 3.38 -9.89 9.50
C LEU A 320 4.28 -9.72 10.73
N SER A 321 5.50 -9.22 10.57
CA SER A 321 6.43 -9.01 11.70
C SER A 321 5.90 -7.95 12.66
N ARG A 322 5.35 -6.86 12.13
CA ARG A 322 4.74 -5.78 12.90
C ARG A 322 3.48 -6.25 13.64
N HIS A 323 2.59 -6.97 12.96
CA HIS A 323 1.40 -7.52 13.61
C HIS A 323 1.75 -8.57 14.67
N ALA A 324 2.75 -9.41 14.42
CA ALA A 324 3.25 -10.37 15.41
C ALA A 324 3.80 -9.65 16.66
N GLN A 325 4.60 -8.59 16.47
CA GLN A 325 5.15 -7.79 17.57
C GLN A 325 4.05 -7.11 18.41
N PHE A 326 3.05 -6.49 17.77
CA PHE A 326 2.02 -5.73 18.48
C PHE A 326 0.94 -6.62 19.10
N SER A 327 0.61 -7.75 18.47
CA SER A 327 -0.42 -8.69 18.97
C SER A 327 0.14 -9.75 19.93
N GLY A 328 1.45 -10.00 19.90
CA GLY A 328 2.10 -11.12 20.61
C GLY A 328 1.79 -12.50 20.01
N THR A 329 1.18 -12.54 18.81
CA THR A 329 0.83 -13.79 18.12
C THR A 329 1.92 -14.15 17.12
N ASP A 330 2.39 -15.40 17.13
CA ASP A 330 3.30 -15.90 16.10
C ASP A 330 2.57 -15.98 14.74
N MET A 331 3.16 -15.35 13.73
CA MET A 331 2.69 -15.32 12.35
C MET A 331 3.76 -15.85 11.38
N SER A 332 4.72 -16.64 11.88
CA SER A 332 5.77 -17.26 11.06
C SER A 332 5.27 -18.47 10.27
N HIS A 333 5.94 -18.75 9.15
CA HIS A 333 5.80 -20.01 8.43
C HIS A 333 6.82 -21.02 8.97
N PHE A 334 6.38 -22.25 9.25
CA PHE A 334 7.27 -23.34 9.60
C PHE A 334 7.68 -24.11 8.35
N ARG A 335 8.95 -23.98 7.95
CA ARG A 335 9.55 -24.81 6.91
C ARG A 335 10.15 -26.07 7.53
N LYS A 336 9.61 -27.22 7.17
CA LYS A 336 10.18 -28.51 7.57
C LYS A 336 11.40 -28.80 6.69
N PHE A 337 12.54 -29.13 7.30
CA PHE A 337 13.68 -29.65 6.57
C PHE A 337 13.36 -31.03 5.96
N ASP A 338 13.88 -31.30 4.77
CA ASP A 338 13.71 -32.59 4.10
C ASP A 338 14.32 -33.73 4.94
N GLU A 339 15.47 -33.46 5.56
CA GLU A 339 16.13 -34.34 6.52
C GLU A 339 16.32 -33.61 7.85
N PRO A 340 16.18 -34.29 9.01
CA PRO A 340 16.45 -33.68 10.31
C PRO A 340 17.88 -33.16 10.38
N VAL A 341 18.04 -31.88 10.70
CA VAL A 341 19.35 -31.27 10.94
C VAL A 341 19.64 -31.37 12.44
N GLU A 342 20.59 -32.23 12.80
CA GLU A 342 21.15 -32.26 14.16
C GLU A 342 22.19 -31.15 14.30
N MET A 343 22.08 -30.34 15.34
CA MET A 343 23.03 -29.27 15.64
C MET A 343 23.42 -29.30 17.12
N GLU A 344 24.72 -29.31 17.40
CA GLU A 344 25.23 -29.05 18.74
C GLU A 344 25.36 -27.54 18.94
N VAL A 345 24.66 -27.01 19.94
CA VAL A 345 24.71 -25.59 20.28
C VAL A 345 25.11 -25.45 21.74
N ASP A 346 26.23 -24.79 21.99
CA ASP A 346 26.62 -24.36 23.32
C ASP A 346 25.69 -23.23 23.78
N LYS A 347 24.71 -23.56 24.61
CA LYS A 347 23.80 -22.57 25.18
C LYS A 347 24.13 -22.27 26.63
N VAL A 348 24.34 -21.00 26.95
CA VAL A 348 24.48 -20.57 28.33
C VAL A 348 23.12 -20.64 29.01
N LYS A 349 23.03 -21.41 30.10
CA LYS A 349 21.80 -21.54 30.89
C LYS A 349 21.97 -20.92 32.27
N ALA A 350 21.07 -20.00 32.63
CA ALA A 350 21.11 -19.33 33.90
C ALA A 350 20.77 -20.31 35.04
N LYS A 351 21.62 -20.35 36.07
CA LYS A 351 21.34 -21.12 37.30
C LYS A 351 20.40 -20.31 38.19
N HIS A 352 19.09 -20.32 37.88
CA HIS A 352 18.07 -19.55 38.59
C HIS A 352 18.07 -19.73 40.12
N LYS A 353 18.40 -20.94 40.61
CA LYS A 353 18.52 -21.23 42.05
C LYS A 353 19.60 -20.40 42.75
N LEU A 354 20.66 -20.00 42.03
CA LEU A 354 21.73 -19.15 42.56
C LEU A 354 21.42 -17.66 42.37
N LEU A 355 20.75 -17.31 41.27
CA LEU A 355 20.40 -15.92 40.96
C LEU A 355 19.29 -15.38 41.86
N GLY A 356 18.26 -16.18 42.14
CA GLY A 356 17.09 -15.77 42.93
C GLY A 356 17.44 -15.17 44.29
N PRO A 357 18.16 -15.91 45.18
CA PRO A 357 18.53 -15.40 46.50
C PRO A 357 19.45 -14.19 46.46
N LYS A 358 20.35 -14.12 45.46
CA LYS A 358 21.41 -13.12 45.38
C LYS A 358 20.93 -11.79 44.78
N PHE A 359 20.03 -11.84 43.81
CA PHE A 359 19.60 -10.65 43.03
C PHE A 359 18.11 -10.32 43.16
N LYS A 360 17.31 -11.18 43.81
CA LYS A 360 15.89 -10.96 44.12
C LYS A 360 15.10 -10.49 42.89
N ALA A 361 14.53 -9.28 42.93
CA ALA A 361 13.75 -8.71 41.83
C ALA A 361 14.51 -8.63 40.50
N LYS A 362 15.85 -8.48 40.53
CA LYS A 362 16.69 -8.41 39.33
C LYS A 362 17.12 -9.78 38.78
N ALA A 363 16.82 -10.87 39.48
CA ALA A 363 17.30 -12.20 39.09
C ALA A 363 16.76 -12.66 37.72
N LYS A 364 15.53 -12.26 37.38
CA LYS A 364 14.90 -12.56 36.10
C LYS A 364 15.60 -11.84 34.96
N ASP A 365 15.80 -10.53 35.08
CA ASP A 365 16.43 -9.72 34.04
C ASP A 365 17.90 -10.13 33.81
N ILE A 366 18.62 -10.48 34.88
CA ILE A 366 19.99 -10.99 34.79
C ILE A 366 20.02 -12.37 34.11
N ALA A 367 19.08 -13.26 34.42
CA ALA A 367 19.00 -14.55 33.75
C ALA A 367 18.75 -14.37 32.24
N VAL A 368 17.80 -13.51 31.87
CA VAL A 368 17.53 -13.18 30.46
C VAL A 368 18.77 -12.61 29.77
N ALA A 369 19.50 -11.70 30.41
CA ALA A 369 20.71 -11.13 29.84
C ALA A 369 21.87 -12.14 29.68
N ILE A 370 21.95 -13.16 30.56
CA ILE A 370 22.94 -14.23 30.46
C ILE A 370 22.59 -15.23 29.36
N GLU A 371 21.31 -15.57 29.22
CA GLU A 371 20.81 -16.56 28.24
C GLU A 371 20.60 -15.97 26.84
N ALA A 372 20.70 -14.64 26.69
CA ALA A 372 20.67 -13.95 25.41
C ALA A 372 22.05 -13.92 24.70
N LYS A 373 23.10 -14.46 25.34
CA LYS A 373 24.42 -14.72 24.75
C LYS A 373 24.54 -16.19 24.37
#